data_AF-A0A7S0YY31-F1
#
_entry.id   AF-A0A7S0YY31-F1
#
_cell.length_a   1.000
_cell.length_b   1.000
_cell.length_c   1.000
_cell.angle_alpha   90.00
_cell.angle_beta   90.00
_cell.angle_gamma   90.00
#
_symmetry.space_group_name_H-M   'P 1'
#
loop_
_entity.id
_entity.type
_entity.pdbx_description
1 polymer ?
#
loop_
_entity_poly.entity_id
_entity_poly.type
_entity_poly.pdbx_seq_one_letter_code
_entity_poly.pdbx_strand_id
1 'polypeptide(L)'
;APEGDWLCGPGKGDYSLADLSCYGYASMHWWSGLDVTGMPSLCAWLERLRGREAIRAAAGVPGVSVFGQGAPTFEDLRTDIALQARIEASARAGGRPYFGWKDMSQ
;
A
#
# COMPACT_ATOMS: atom_id res chain seq x y z
N ALA A 1 2.53 0.41 26.22
CA ALA A 1 2.84 -0.91 26.83
C ALA A 1 4.06 -1.49 26.11
N PRO A 2 4.98 -2.24 26.73
CA PRO A 2 6.25 -2.55 26.09
C PRO A 2 6.12 -3.81 25.21
N GLU A 3 5.20 -3.85 24.25
CA GLU A 3 4.96 -5.06 23.46
C GLU A 3 5.62 -4.97 22.09
N GLY A 4 6.46 -5.97 21.82
CA GLY A 4 7.04 -6.36 20.53
C GLY A 4 7.78 -5.27 19.75
N ASP A 5 9.10 -5.40 19.59
CA ASP A 5 9.79 -4.68 18.51
C ASP A 5 9.43 -5.25 17.12
N TRP A 6 9.00 -6.51 17.06
CA TRP A 6 8.62 -7.24 15.85
C TRP A 6 7.31 -8.01 16.04
N LEU A 7 6.63 -8.33 14.92
CA LEU A 7 5.27 -8.89 14.94
C LEU A 7 5.17 -10.33 15.45
N CYS A 8 6.25 -11.11 15.40
CA CYS A 8 6.23 -12.53 15.69
C CYS A 8 7.42 -12.93 16.55
N GLY A 9 7.25 -13.94 17.40
CA GLY A 9 8.31 -14.47 18.27
C GLY A 9 8.11 -14.12 19.75
N PRO A 10 8.83 -14.78 20.65
CA PRO A 10 8.70 -14.57 22.09
C PRO A 10 9.25 -13.20 22.52
N GLY A 11 8.72 -12.66 23.63
CA GLY A 11 9.22 -11.42 24.24
C GLY A 11 9.06 -10.18 23.35
N LYS A 12 10.18 -9.62 22.86
CA LYS A 12 10.19 -8.48 21.93
C LYS A 12 9.99 -8.89 20.47
N GLY A 13 9.84 -10.19 20.20
CA GLY A 13 9.73 -10.72 18.85
C GLY A 13 11.05 -10.72 18.09
N ASP A 14 11.02 -11.34 16.92
CA ASP A 14 12.10 -11.45 15.95
C ASP A 14 11.63 -10.91 14.60
N TYR A 15 12.51 -10.16 13.92
CA TYR A 15 12.24 -9.72 12.56
C TYR A 15 12.03 -10.94 11.65
N SER A 16 10.89 -10.96 10.96
CA SER A 16 10.49 -12.10 10.14
C SER A 16 9.76 -11.68 8.87
N LEU A 17 9.38 -12.66 8.05
CA LEU A 17 8.52 -12.43 6.89
C LEU A 17 7.17 -11.82 7.25
N ALA A 18 6.70 -11.98 8.49
CA ALA A 18 5.47 -11.33 8.95
C ALA A 18 5.61 -9.80 8.88
N ASP A 19 6.73 -9.26 9.34
CA ASP A 19 6.98 -7.81 9.32
C ASP A 19 6.99 -7.28 7.89
N LEU A 20 7.71 -7.95 6.99
CA LEU A 20 7.80 -7.55 5.58
C LEU A 20 6.44 -7.63 4.86
N SER A 21 5.67 -8.69 5.13
CA SER A 21 4.36 -8.91 4.51
C SER A 21 3.32 -7.90 4.98
N CYS A 22 3.36 -7.53 6.26
CA CYS A 22 2.45 -6.54 6.83
C CYS A 22 2.84 -5.09 6.51
N TYR A 23 4.14 -4.81 6.36
CA TYR A 23 4.65 -3.46 6.14
C TYR A 23 4.04 -2.76 4.91
N GLY A 24 3.89 -3.48 3.80
CA GLY A 24 3.33 -2.91 2.57
C GLY A 24 1.95 -2.30 2.78
N TYR A 25 1.06 -3.03 3.48
CA TYR A 25 -0.29 -2.54 3.78
C TYR A 25 -0.29 -1.45 4.85
N ALA A 26 0.45 -1.69 5.95
CA ALA A 26 0.45 -0.76 7.08
C ALA A 26 1.07 0.59 6.73
N SER A 27 2.11 0.63 5.89
CA SER A 27 2.75 1.88 5.44
C SER A 27 1.85 2.74 4.53
N MET A 28 0.77 2.16 3.99
CA MET A 28 -0.24 2.83 3.18
C MET A 28 -1.50 3.20 3.99
N HIS A 29 -1.44 3.23 5.33
CA HIS A 29 -2.60 3.56 6.17
C HIS A 29 -3.28 4.90 5.78
N TRP A 30 -2.50 5.88 5.29
CA TRP A 30 -2.99 7.19 4.84
C TRP A 30 -3.90 7.08 3.61
N TRP A 31 -3.68 6.09 2.73
CA TRP A 31 -4.51 5.86 1.55
C TRP A 31 -5.93 5.43 1.94
N SER A 32 -6.06 4.72 3.06
CA SER A 32 -7.35 4.31 3.64
C SER A 32 -7.96 5.38 4.56
N GLY A 33 -7.34 6.56 4.69
CA GLY A 33 -7.80 7.63 5.59
C GLY A 33 -7.65 7.31 7.08
N LEU A 34 -6.82 6.33 7.46
CA LEU A 34 -6.61 5.93 8.85
C LEU A 34 -5.55 6.79 9.55
N ASP A 35 -5.93 7.37 10.70
CA ASP A 35 -5.01 8.03 11.63
C ASP A 35 -4.43 7.02 12.62
N VAL A 36 -3.10 6.89 12.61
CA VAL A 36 -2.33 5.96 13.46
C VAL A 36 -1.54 6.68 14.55
N THR A 37 -1.67 8.00 14.70
CA THR A 37 -0.88 8.80 15.65
C THR A 37 -1.07 8.37 17.11
N GLY A 38 -2.25 7.84 17.45
CA GLY A 38 -2.55 7.26 18.77
C GLY A 38 -1.95 5.87 19.03
N MET A 39 -1.20 5.31 18.09
CA MET A 39 -0.67 3.93 18.14
C MET A 39 0.87 3.93 18.22
N PRO A 40 1.49 4.30 19.36
CA PRO A 40 2.92 4.54 19.46
C PRO A 40 3.79 3.31 19.11
N SER A 41 3.35 2.10 19.45
CA SER A 41 4.07 0.87 19.08
C SER A 41 4.05 0.63 17.56
N LEU A 42 2.92 0.92 16.90
CA LEU A 42 2.80 0.81 15.44
C LEU A 42 3.69 1.85 14.75
N CYS A 43 3.67 3.11 15.21
CA CYS A 43 4.54 4.16 14.69
C CYS A 43 6.02 3.78 14.83
N ALA A 44 6.43 3.28 16.00
CA ALA A 44 7.81 2.83 16.22
C ALA A 44 8.20 1.66 15.29
N TRP A 45 7.30 0.70 15.09
CA TRP A 45 7.52 -0.42 14.17
C TRP A 45 7.62 0.03 12.70
N LEU A 46 6.74 0.95 12.26
CA LEU A 46 6.78 1.54 10.92
C LEU A 46 8.11 2.27 10.66
N GLU A 47 8.55 3.12 11.58
CA GLU A 47 9.81 3.86 11.46
C GLU A 47 11.02 2.93 11.44
N ARG A 48 11.01 1.89 12.28
CA ARG A 48 12.08 0.88 12.31
C ARG A 48 12.22 0.14 10.98
N LEU A 49 11.10 -0.25 10.35
CA LEU A 49 11.12 -0.92 9.05
C LEU A 49 11.51 0.04 7.92
N ARG A 50 10.98 1.26 7.92
CA ARG A 50 11.31 2.30 6.93
C ARG A 50 12.82 2.61 6.90
N GLY A 51 13.48 2.56 8.06
CA GLY A 51 14.93 2.77 8.17
C GLY A 51 15.80 1.67 7.57
N ARG A 52 15.25 0.49 7.23
CA ARG A 52 16.04 -0.64 6.72
C ARG A 52 16.40 -0.47 5.25
N GLU A 53 17.65 -0.79 4.92
CA GLU A 53 18.19 -0.69 3.55
C GLU A 53 17.34 -1.44 2.52
N ALA A 54 16.97 -2.69 2.81
CA ALA A 54 16.13 -3.51 1.92
C ALA A 54 14.76 -2.87 1.62
N ILE A 55 14.15 -2.23 2.63
CA ILE A 55 12.86 -1.55 2.49
C ILE A 55 13.01 -0.27 1.66
N ARG A 56 14.04 0.54 1.93
CA ARG A 56 14.31 1.74 1.12
C ARG A 56 14.64 1.39 -0.32
N ALA A 57 15.42 0.34 -0.54
CA ALA A 57 15.76 -0.14 -1.88
C ALA A 57 14.49 -0.56 -2.63
N ALA A 58 13.59 -1.31 -1.98
CA ALA A 58 12.30 -1.69 -2.56
C ALA A 58 11.41 -0.48 -2.88
N ALA A 59 11.37 0.54 -2.00
CA ALA A 59 10.60 1.76 -2.22
C ALA A 59 11.18 2.64 -3.36
N GLY A 60 12.48 2.54 -3.62
CA GLY A 60 13.18 3.32 -4.64
C GLY A 60 13.17 2.71 -6.04
N VAL A 61 12.59 1.52 -6.24
CA VAL A 61 12.52 0.86 -7.57
C VAL A 61 11.52 1.62 -8.46
N PRO A 62 11.98 2.38 -9.47
CA PRO A 62 11.08 3.10 -10.38
C PRO A 62 10.33 2.09 -11.23
N GLY A 63 9.03 2.30 -11.43
CA GLY A 63 8.21 1.52 -12.35
C GLY A 63 7.18 0.61 -11.68
N VAL A 64 7.29 0.27 -10.40
CA VAL A 64 6.20 -0.44 -9.71
C VAL A 64 5.20 0.59 -9.20
N SER A 65 4.19 0.94 -10.01
CA SER A 65 2.96 1.43 -9.40
C SER A 65 2.39 0.30 -8.52
N VAL A 66 1.57 0.60 -7.51
CA VAL A 66 0.81 -0.43 -6.76
C VAL A 66 -0.08 -1.31 -7.67
N PHE A 67 -0.21 -0.93 -8.94
CA PHE A 67 -0.92 -1.64 -10.00
C PHE A 67 -0.01 -2.36 -11.01
N GLY A 68 1.31 -2.40 -10.78
CA GLY A 68 2.29 -3.14 -11.59
C GLY A 68 3.29 -2.30 -12.37
N GLN A 69 4.25 -2.99 -13.00
CA GLN A 69 5.26 -2.40 -13.87
C GLN A 69 4.64 -1.79 -15.12
N GLY A 70 4.86 -0.49 -15.34
CA GLY A 70 4.25 0.27 -16.44
C GLY A 70 2.77 0.60 -16.24
N ALA A 71 2.21 0.34 -15.05
CA ALA A 71 0.87 0.77 -14.75
C ALA A 71 0.85 2.27 -14.37
N PRO A 72 -0.22 2.97 -14.76
CA PRO A 72 -0.37 4.41 -14.56
C PRO A 72 -0.27 4.75 -13.08
N THR A 73 0.40 5.87 -12.78
CA THR A 73 0.43 6.42 -11.43
C THR A 73 -0.96 6.89 -11.00
N PHE A 74 -1.15 7.16 -9.71
CA PHE A 74 -2.42 7.68 -9.22
C PHE A 74 -2.78 9.03 -9.86
N GLU A 75 -1.78 9.84 -10.19
CA GLU A 75 -1.99 11.10 -10.90
C GLU A 75 -2.42 10.86 -12.36
N ASP A 76 -1.77 9.92 -13.06
CA ASP A 76 -2.16 9.53 -14.43
C ASP A 76 -3.61 9.04 -14.48
N LEU A 77 -4.04 8.23 -13.49
CA LEU A 77 -5.42 7.76 -13.36
C LEU A 77 -6.41 8.91 -13.11
N ARG A 78 -5.98 10.00 -12.46
CA ARG A 78 -6.85 11.12 -12.08
C ARG A 78 -6.95 12.18 -13.18
N THR A 79 -5.93 12.34 -14.01
CA THR A 79 -5.83 13.45 -14.98
C THR A 79 -5.96 13.04 -16.44
N ASP A 80 -5.73 11.76 -16.78
CA ASP A 80 -5.81 11.29 -18.16
C ASP A 80 -7.21 10.73 -18.51
N ILE A 81 -8.05 11.59 -19.08
CA ILE A 81 -9.40 11.26 -19.57
C ILE A 81 -9.35 10.12 -20.62
N ALA A 82 -8.28 10.03 -21.42
CA ALA A 82 -8.16 9.01 -22.46
C ALA A 82 -7.81 7.63 -21.86
N LEU A 83 -7.00 7.60 -20.81
CA LEU A 83 -6.72 6.39 -20.04
C LEU A 83 -7.99 5.86 -19.35
N GLN A 84 -8.76 6.75 -18.72
CA GLN A 84 -10.05 6.40 -18.10
C GLN A 84 -11.00 5.76 -19.11
N ALA A 85 -11.15 6.37 -20.30
CA ALA A 85 -12.01 5.85 -21.35
C ALA A 85 -11.57 4.45 -21.85
N ARG A 86 -10.26 4.19 -21.95
CA ARG A 86 -9.72 2.88 -22.37
C ARG A 86 -9.95 1.79 -21.34
N ILE A 87 -9.78 2.10 -20.05
CA ILE A 87 -10.03 1.18 -18.94
C ILE A 87 -11.52 0.80 -18.88
N GLU A 88 -12.41 1.78 -19.03
CA GLU A 88 -13.86 1.52 -19.08
C GLU A 88 -14.29 0.71 -20.31
N ALA A 89 -13.70 0.99 -21.48
CA ALA A 89 -13.96 0.21 -22.68
C ALA A 89 -13.54 -1.26 -22.51
N SER A 90 -12.39 -1.50 -21.87
CA SER A 90 -11.93 -2.85 -21.51
C SER A 90 -12.85 -3.53 -20.51
N ALA A 91 -13.33 -2.81 -19.49
CA ALA A 91 -14.30 -3.35 -18.53
C ALA A 91 -15.61 -3.76 -19.22
N ARG A 92 -16.15 -2.91 -20.10
CA ARG A 92 -17.37 -3.19 -20.89
C ARG A 92 -17.19 -4.40 -21.80
N ALA A 93 -16.05 -4.51 -22.48
CA ALA A 93 -15.72 -5.67 -23.31
C ALA A 93 -15.66 -6.98 -22.49
N GLY A 94 -15.28 -6.89 -21.21
CA GLY A 94 -15.30 -7.99 -20.24
C GLY A 94 -16.64 -8.20 -19.51
N GLY A 95 -17.73 -7.57 -19.97
CA GLY A 95 -19.06 -7.72 -19.36
C GLY A 95 -19.25 -6.97 -18.04
N ARG A 96 -18.31 -6.10 -17.66
CA ARG A 96 -18.41 -5.26 -16.45
C ARG A 96 -18.89 -3.86 -16.84
N PRO A 97 -19.89 -3.30 -16.15
CA PRO A 97 -20.42 -1.98 -16.50
C PRO A 97 -19.43 -0.83 -16.27
N TYR A 98 -18.40 -1.03 -15.44
CA TYR A 98 -17.31 -0.09 -15.16
C TYR A 98 -16.08 -0.84 -14.62
N PHE A 99 -14.93 -0.19 -14.61
CA PHE A 99 -13.73 -0.67 -13.91
C PHE A 99 -13.74 -0.17 -12.46
N GLY A 100 -13.56 -1.05 -11.48
CA GLY A 100 -13.61 -0.72 -10.05
C GLY A 100 -14.91 -1.16 -9.35
N TRP A 101 -15.19 -0.58 -8.19
CA TRP A 101 -16.40 -0.80 -7.38
C TRP A 101 -17.32 0.43 -7.50
N LYS A 102 -18.64 0.27 -7.67
CA LYS A 102 -19.56 1.41 -7.93
C LYS A 102 -19.78 2.35 -6.76
N ASP A 103 -19.18 2.09 -5.61
CA ASP A 103 -19.52 2.80 -4.39
C ASP A 103 -18.34 2.82 -3.41
N MET A 104 -17.53 3.88 -3.49
CA MET A 104 -16.53 4.22 -2.47
C MET A 104 -16.76 5.67 -2.00
N SER A 105 -17.96 6.21 -2.19
CA SER A 105 -18.26 7.61 -1.88
C SER A 105 -19.75 7.90 -1.61
N GLN A 106 -20.52 6.96 -1.07
CA GLN A 106 -21.76 7.29 -0.35
C GLN A 106 -21.49 7.38 1.15
#